data_AF-A0A9W9Y6H5-F1
#
_entry.id   AF-A0A9W9Y6H5-F1
#
_cell.length_a   1.000
_cell.length_b   1.000
_cell.length_c   1.000
_cell.angle_alpha   90.00
_cell.angle_beta   90.00
_cell.angle_gamma   90.00
#
_symmetry.space_group_name_H-M   'P 1'
#
loop_
_entity.id
_entity.type
_entity.pdbx_description
1 polymer ?
#
loop_
_entity_poly.entity_id
_entity_poly.type
_entity_poly.pdbx_seq_one_letter_code
_entity_poly.pdbx_strand_id
1 'polypeptide(L)' 'MAEGELKQLLIQIAEGVKYIHSLGLVHMDIKPGNIFISYSTDVDECHHSGDEGFDENDTPGPRKRTPLYKIGDLVM' A
#
# COMPACT_ATOMS: atom_id res chain seq x y z
N MET A 1 -2.74 14.72 4.36
CA MET A 1 -2.95 13.62 3.42
C MET A 1 -3.46 14.23 2.13
N ALA A 2 -2.77 14.02 1.01
CA ALA A 2 -3.24 14.44 -0.31
C ALA A 2 -4.33 13.49 -0.82
N GLU A 3 -5.14 13.94 -1.78
CA GLU A 3 -6.19 13.09 -2.40
C GLU A 3 -5.62 11.77 -2.94
N GLY A 4 -4.45 11.82 -3.57
CA GLY A 4 -3.77 10.62 -4.07
C GLY A 4 -3.42 9.62 -2.97
N GLU A 5 -3.01 10.08 -1.79
CA GLU A 5 -2.70 9.22 -0.64
C GLU A 5 -3.97 8.60 -0.06
N LEU A 6 -5.07 9.36 -0.02
CA LEU A 6 -6.38 8.86 0.41
C LEU A 6 -6.91 7.78 -0.54
N LYS A 7 -6.76 7.98 -1.85
CA LYS A 7 -7.11 6.98 -2.86
C LYS A 7 -6.33 5.68 -2.65
N GLN A 8 -5.03 5.77 -2.38
CA GLN A 8 -4.19 4.59 -2.11
C GLN A 8 -4.62 3.85 -0.85
N LEU A 9 -4.92 4.58 0.23
CA LEU A 9 -5.50 4.01 1.44
C LEU A 9 -6.78 3.22 1.13
N LEU A 10 -7.74 3.84 0.43
CA LEU A 10 -9.03 3.21 0.12
C LEU A 10 -8.89 1.94 -0.73
N ILE A 11 -7.97 1.94 -1.70
CA ILE A 11 -7.68 0.77 -2.53
C ILE A 11 -7.17 -0.38 -1.66
N GLN A 12 -6.15 -0.14 -0.83
CA GLN A 12 -5.56 -1.19 0.01
C GLN A 12 -6.58 -1.76 1.02
N ILE A 13 -7.45 -0.92 1.58
CA ILE A 13 -8.54 -1.39 2.44
C ILE A 13 -9.54 -2.25 1.66
N ALA A 14 -9.96 -1.82 0.45
CA ALA A 14 -10.88 -2.60 -0.37
C ALA A 14 -10.30 -3.97 -0.77
N GLU A 15 -9.01 -4.04 -1.08
CA GLU A 15 -8.30 -5.30 -1.36
C GLU A 15 -8.27 -6.22 -0.14
N GLY A 16 -7.98 -5.67 1.05
CA GLY A 16 -8.05 -6.41 2.30
C GLY A 16 -9.44 -7.00 2.58
N VAL A 17 -10.50 -6.21 2.38
CA VAL A 17 -11.89 -6.68 2.55
C VAL A 17 -12.24 -7.77 1.54
N LYS A 18 -11.86 -7.58 0.27
CA LYS A 18 -12.05 -8.59 -0.77
C LYS A 18 -11.38 -9.91 -0.39
N TYR A 19 -10.17 -9.86 0.17
CA TYR A 19 -9.48 -11.05 0.64
C TYR A 19 -10.23 -11.75 1.78
N ILE A 20 -10.67 -11.01 2.80
CA ILE A 20 -11.47 -11.55 3.91
C ILE A 20 -12.72 -12.27 3.38
N HIS A 21 -13.46 -11.62 2.47
CA HIS A 21 -14.66 -12.21 1.86
C HIS A 21 -14.35 -13.46 1.03
N SER A 22 -13.18 -13.54 0.39
CA SER A 22 -12.76 -14.75 -0.34
C SER A 22 -12.55 -15.97 0.59
N LEU A 23 -12.31 -15.73 1.87
CA LEU A 23 -12.22 -16.77 2.91
C LEU A 23 -13.60 -17.14 3.50
N GLY A 24 -14.69 -16.53 3.02
CA GLY A 24 -16.03 -16.72 3.58
C GLY A 24 -16.26 -16.01 4.92
N LEU A 25 -15.36 -15.10 5.31
CA LEU A 25 -15.43 -14.34 6.55
C LEU A 25 -16.02 -12.94 6.31
N VAL A 26 -16.50 -12.31 7.37
CA VAL A 26 -16.95 -10.90 7.36
C VAL A 26 -16.25 -10.15 8.49
N HIS A 27 -15.60 -9.01 8.19
CA HIS A 27 -14.82 -8.28 9.20
C HIS A 27 -15.69 -7.64 10.30
N MET A 28 -16.89 -7.15 9.96
CA MET A 28 -17.90 -6.53 10.83
C MET A 28 -17.50 -5.24 11.59
N ASP A 29 -16.22 -4.96 11.80
CA ASP A 29 -15.75 -3.81 12.59
C ASP A 29 -14.71 -2.97 11.82
N ILE A 30 -15.04 -2.61 10.57
CA ILE A 30 -14.18 -1.74 9.77
C ILE A 30 -14.30 -0.30 10.28
N LYS A 31 -13.29 0.13 11.01
CA LYS A 31 -13.16 1.49 11.55
C LYS A 31 -11.68 1.91 11.56
N PRO A 32 -11.38 3.22 11.63
CA PRO A 32 -9.99 3.68 11.67
C PRO A 32 -9.13 3.03 12.75
N GLY A 33 -9.70 2.70 13.92
CA GLY A 33 -9.00 2.03 15.01
C GLY A 33 -8.49 0.61 14.70
N ASN A 34 -9.03 -0.04 13.67
CA ASN A 34 -8.65 -1.40 13.25
C ASN A 34 -7.83 -1.40 11.94
N ILE A 35 -7.39 -0.22 11.49
CA ILE A 35 -6.54 -0.07 10.31
C ILE A 35 -5.10 0.21 10.78
N PHE A 36 -4.24 -0.78 10.58
CA PHE A 36 -2.82 -0.70 10.95
C PHE A 36 -2.01 -0.13 9.80
N ILE A 37 -1.06 0.76 10.12
CA ILE A 37 -0.17 1.41 9.15
C ILE A 37 1.22 0.85 9.34
N SER A 38 1.84 0.43 8.24
CA SER A 38 3.25 0.04 8.16
C SER A 38 3.91 0.79 7.00
N TYR A 39 5.24 0.86 6.99
CA TYR A 39 5.98 1.49 5.92
C TYR A 39 6.85 0.44 5.26
N SER A 40 6.57 0.13 3.99
CA SER A 40 7.47 -0.70 3.22
C SER A 40 8.69 0.14 2.87
N THR A 41 9.88 -0.36 3.16
CA THR A 41 11.08 0.14 2.49
C THR A 41 11.10 -0.56 1.14
N ASP A 42 10.80 0.17 0.07
CA ASP A 42 10.87 -0.37 -1.28
C ASP A 42 12.24 -1.06 -1.47
N VAL A 43 12.24 -2.39 -1.52
CA VAL A 43 13.24 -3.15 -2.27
C VAL A 43 13.02 -2.73 -3.70
N ASP A 44 14.08 -2.24 -4.35
CA ASP A 44 14.02 -1.73 -5.72
C ASP A 44 13.42 -2.80 -6.64
N GLU A 45 12.12 -2.70 -6.94
CA GLU A 45 11.58 -3.36 -8.12
C GLU A 45 12.13 -2.58 -9.31
N CYS A 46 13.29 -3.04 -9.76
CA CYS A 46 13.90 -2.67 -11.03
C CYS A 46 12.88 -2.91 -12.15
N HIS A 47 12.10 -1.88 -12.44
CA HIS A 47 11.37 -1.74 -13.70
C HIS A 47 12.39 -1.54 -14.81
N HIS A 48 13.14 -2.59 -15.15
CA HIS A 48 13.96 -2.61 -16.36
C HIS A 48 13.08 -3.03 -17.53
N SER A 49 12.09 -2.20 -17.83
CA SER A 49 11.42 -2.17 -19.12
C SER A 49 11.90 -0.92 -19.84
N GLY A 50 13.03 -1.09 -20.52
CA GLY A 50 13.34 -0.49 -21.82
C GLY A 50 13.37 1.03 -21.95
N ASP A 51 14.59 1.50 -22.23
CA ASP A 51 14.92 2.63 -23.12
C ASP A 51 14.73 4.04 -22.55
N GLU A 52 15.51 4.98 -23.11
CA GLU A 52 15.59 6.43 -22.85
C GLU A 52 16.68 6.89 -21.86
N GLY A 53 17.86 7.22 -22.42
CA GLY A 53 18.69 8.38 -22.04
C GLY A 53 19.44 8.35 -20.71
N PHE A 54 20.76 8.13 -20.76
CA PHE A 54 21.65 8.33 -19.61
C PHE A 54 21.91 9.83 -19.39
N ASP A 55 21.20 10.46 -18.45
CA ASP A 55 21.59 11.76 -17.88
C ASP A 55 22.37 11.51 -16.59
N GLU A 56 23.62 11.99 -16.53
CA GLU A 56 24.60 11.66 -15.48
C GLU A 56 24.34 12.37 -14.14
N ASN A 57 23.08 12.68 -13.82
CA ASN A 57 22.68 13.44 -12.62
C ASN A 57 21.64 12.74 -11.74
N ASP A 58 21.43 11.43 -11.92
CA ASP A 58 20.58 10.61 -11.05
C ASP A 58 21.28 10.30 -9.71
N THR A 59 21.35 11.31 -8.83
CA THR A 59 21.55 11.03 -7.40
C THR A 59 20.23 10.48 -6.87
N PRO A 60 20.14 9.22 -6.41
CA PRO A 60 18.88 8.67 -5.94
C PRO A 60 18.40 9.50 -4.75
N GLY A 61 17.36 10.30 -4.97
CA GLY A 61 16.70 11.07 -3.94
C GLY A 61 16.19 10.15 -2.81
N PRO A 62 15.92 10.69 -1.61
CA PRO A 62 15.42 9.89 -0.50
C PRO A 62 14.18 9.10 -0.93
N ARG A 63 14.27 7.76 -0.89
CA ARG A 63 13.17 6.87 -1.28
C ARG A 63 11.91 7.25 -0.51
N LYS A 64 10.87 7.68 -1.22
CA LYS A 64 9.58 7.99 -0.62
C LYS A 64 8.98 6.68 -0.09
N ARG A 65 9.04 6.47 1.22
CA ARG A 65 8.43 5.30 1.86
C ARG A 65 6.93 5.32 1.64
N THR A 66 6.41 4.31 0.95
CA THR A 66 4.98 4.15 0.72
C THR A 66 4.30 3.54 1.96
N PRO A 67 3.19 4.14 2.45
CA PRO A 67 2.44 3.55 3.56
C PRO A 67 1.64 2.33 3.07
N LEU A 68 1.71 1.25 3.85
CA LEU A 68 0.96 0.02 3.67
C LEU A 68 -0.07 -0.14 4.80
N TYR A 69 -1.33 -0.34 4.42
CA TYR A 69 -2.48 -0.43 5.32
C TYR A 69 -2.97 -1.87 5.45
N LYS A 70 -3.17 -2.33 6.68
CA LYS A 70 -3.65 -3.68 7.00
C LYS A 70 -4.90 -3.61 7.86
N ILE A 71 -5.85 -4.48 7.57
CA ILE A 71 -7.04 -4.67 8.39
C ILE A 71 -6.68 -5.64 9.53
N GLY A 72 -6.95 -5.27 10.78
CA GLY A 72 -6.77 -6.16 11.92
C GLY A 72 -8.03 -6.30 12.76
N ASP A 73 -7.96 -7.15 13.79
CA ASP A 73 -9.10 -7.62 14.59
C ASP A 73 -10.19 -8.32 13.77
N LEU A 74 -9.83 -9.51 13.26
CA LEU A 74 -10.76 -10.43 12.62
C LEU A 74 -11.57 -11.14 13.71
N VAL A 75 -12.80 -10.69 13.94
CA VAL A 75 -13.76 -11.44 14.73
C VAL A 75 -14.26 -12.61 13.86
N MET A 76 -13.86 -13.84 14.21
CA MET A 76 -14.33 -15.07 13.55
C MET A 76 -15.76 -15.43 13.95
#